data_AF-A0A7C5Q485-F1
#
_entry.id   AF-A0A7C5Q485-F1
#
_cell.length_a   1.000
_cell.length_b   1.000
_cell.length_c   1.000
_cell.angle_alpha   90.00
_cell.angle_beta   90.00
_cell.angle_gamma   90.00
#
_symmetry.space_group_name_H-M   'P 1'
#
loop_
_entity.id
_entity.type
_entity.pdbx_description
1 polymer ?
#
loop_
_entity_poly.entity_id
_entity_poly.type
_entity_poly.pdbx_seq_one_letter_code
_entity_poly.pdbx_strand_id
1 'polypeptide(L)'
;VRVSGEVVAGSIAYDQERLTLTLSVRDMDDPTLTMQVVYKGVRPDALKDEVEVILEGRYQRTNNTFYAETLLAKCPSKYEGATDQENK
;
A
#
# COMPACT_ATOMS: atom_id res chain seq x y z
N VAL A 1 2.84 6.32 14.74
CA VAL A 1 1.48 6.39 14.17
C VAL A 1 1.26 5.13 13.35
N ARG A 2 0.10 4.50 13.47
CA ARG A 2 -0.26 3.33 12.68
C ARG A 2 -1.41 3.70 11.74
N VAL A 3 -1.28 3.35 10.47
CA VAL A 3 -2.27 3.63 9.43
C VAL A 3 -2.54 2.35 8.66
N SER A 4 -3.80 2.07 8.36
CA SER A 4 -4.22 1.00 7.47
C SER A 4 -4.83 1.61 6.22
N GLY A 5 -4.61 0.97 5.08
CA GLY A 5 -5.24 1.38 3.84
C GLY A 5 -4.95 0.39 2.71
N GLU A 6 -5.48 0.67 1.54
CA GLU A 6 -5.33 -0.17 0.36
C GLU A 6 -4.30 0.43 -0.59
N VAL A 7 -3.42 -0.41 -1.16
CA VAL A 7 -2.43 0.05 -2.14
C VAL A 7 -3.12 0.41 -3.45
N VAL A 8 -2.88 1.62 -3.93
CA VAL A 8 -3.40 2.06 -5.24
C VAL A 8 -2.65 1.30 -6.34
N ALA A 9 -3.40 0.67 -7.24
CA ALA A 9 -2.84 -0.10 -8.35
C ALA A 9 -1.88 0.74 -9.21
N GLY A 10 -0.70 0.19 -9.49
CA GLY A 10 0.33 0.85 -10.30
C GLY A 10 1.08 1.98 -9.60
N SER A 11 0.83 2.22 -8.30
CA SER A 11 1.55 3.24 -7.53
C SER A 11 2.87 2.74 -6.92
N ILE A 12 3.10 1.42 -6.93
CA ILE A 12 4.26 0.79 -6.30
C ILE A 12 5.53 1.08 -7.11
N ALA A 13 6.41 1.93 -6.57
CA ALA A 13 7.72 2.22 -7.10
C ALA A 13 8.80 1.73 -6.13
N TYR A 14 9.57 0.71 -6.53
CA TYR A 14 10.65 0.17 -5.70
C TYR A 14 12.01 0.48 -6.32
N ASP A 15 12.81 1.26 -5.60
CA ASP A 15 14.20 1.54 -5.90
C ASP A 15 15.09 0.55 -5.15
N GLN A 16 15.64 -0.42 -5.89
CA GLN A 16 16.51 -1.47 -5.36
C GLN A 16 17.88 -0.94 -4.94
N GLU A 17 18.39 0.09 -5.61
CA GLU A 17 19.71 0.68 -5.29
C GLU A 17 19.66 1.41 -3.94
N ARG A 18 18.55 2.11 -3.68
CA ARG A 18 18.34 2.88 -2.45
C ARG A 18 17.55 2.14 -1.38
N LEU A 19 17.11 0.91 -1.68
CA LEU A 19 16.18 0.13 -0.83
C LEU A 19 15.00 0.98 -0.36
N THR A 20 14.43 1.75 -1.29
CA THR A 20 13.37 2.73 -1.01
C THR A 20 12.15 2.37 -1.82
N LEU A 21 11.06 2.08 -1.11
CA LEU A 21 9.76 1.77 -1.67
C LEU A 21 8.85 2.99 -1.50
N THR A 22 8.31 3.48 -2.59
CA THR A 22 7.29 4.53 -2.60
C THR A 22 6.00 3.96 -3.14
N LEU A 23 4.89 4.21 -2.46
CA LEU A 23 3.56 3.79 -2.92
C LEU A 23 2.50 4.79 -2.48
N SER A 24 1.34 4.72 -3.11
CA SER A 24 0.15 5.46 -2.69
C SER A 24 -0.80 4.51 -1.99
N VAL A 25 -1.27 4.92 -0.81
CA VAL A 25 -2.25 4.18 -0.04
C VAL A 25 -3.54 4.98 0.02
N ARG A 26 -4.64 4.34 -0.33
CA ARG A 26 -5.99 4.88 -0.26
C ARG A 26 -6.62 4.50 1.07
N ASP A 27 -7.35 5.45 1.66
CA ASP A 27 -8.09 5.20 2.90
C ASP A 27 -9.27 4.24 2.63
N MET A 28 -9.53 3.35 3.60
CA MET A 28 -10.59 2.33 3.48
C MET A 28 -11.99 2.91 3.73
N ASP A 29 -12.09 3.96 4.56
CA ASP A 29 -13.34 4.63 4.88
C ASP A 29 -13.67 5.71 3.84
N ASP A 30 -12.65 6.38 3.28
CA ASP A 30 -12.81 7.38 2.24
C ASP A 30 -11.87 7.16 1.04
N PRO A 31 -12.38 6.58 -0.08
CA PRO A 31 -11.56 6.28 -1.24
C PRO A 31 -11.06 7.53 -2.00
N THR A 32 -11.53 8.72 -1.66
CA THR A 32 -11.02 9.97 -2.22
C THR A 32 -9.73 10.43 -1.53
N LEU A 33 -9.47 9.94 -0.32
CA LEU A 33 -8.27 10.24 0.44
C LEU A 33 -7.16 9.25 0.07
N THR A 34 -6.12 9.79 -0.57
CA THR A 34 -4.89 9.06 -0.86
C THR A 34 -3.71 9.70 -0.15
N MET A 35 -2.84 8.87 0.40
CA MET A 35 -1.64 9.29 1.11
C MET A 35 -0.39 8.70 0.44
N GLN A 36 0.62 9.54 0.24
CA GLN A 36 1.92 9.08 -0.26
C GLN A 36 2.70 8.43 0.88
N VAL A 37 3.25 7.25 0.63
CA VAL A 37 3.98 6.45 1.62
C VAL A 37 5.38 6.18 1.10
N VAL A 38 6.37 6.43 1.95
CA VAL A 38 7.77 6.10 1.70
C VAL A 38 8.22 5.13 2.77
N TYR A 39 8.65 3.94 2.35
CA TYR A 39 9.19 2.90 3.19
C TYR A 39 10.65 2.65 2.80
N LYS A 40 11.54 2.61 3.79
CA LYS A 40 12.96 2.30 3.56
C LYS A 40 13.26 0.90 4.04
N GLY A 41 13.43 -0.02 3.12
CA GLY A 41 13.68 -1.43 3.40
C GLY A 41 13.45 -2.33 2.20
N VAL A 42 13.43 -3.63 2.47
CA VAL A 42 13.11 -4.64 1.48
C VAL A 42 11.61 -4.64 1.21
N ARG A 43 11.23 -4.67 -0.08
CA ARG A 43 9.82 -4.84 -0.45
C ARG A 43 9.35 -6.23 0.03
N PRO A 44 8.26 -6.34 0.82
CA PRO A 44 7.73 -7.65 1.18
C PRO A 44 7.09 -8.34 -0.03
N ASP A 45 7.24 -9.66 -0.13
CA ASP A 45 6.67 -10.47 -1.23
C ASP A 45 5.14 -10.40 -1.30
N ALA A 46 4.48 -10.21 -0.16
CA ALA A 46 3.03 -10.08 -0.08
C ALA A 46 2.50 -8.73 -0.60
N LEU A 47 3.38 -7.74 -0.86
CA LEU A 47 2.97 -6.43 -1.35
C LEU A 47 2.63 -6.49 -2.84
N LYS A 48 1.34 -6.30 -3.14
CA LYS A 48 0.80 -6.21 -4.49
C LYS A 48 -0.14 -5.01 -4.60
N ASP A 49 -0.54 -4.70 -5.82
CA ASP A 49 -1.60 -3.75 -6.09
C ASP A 49 -2.90 -4.21 -5.41
N GLU A 50 -3.71 -3.25 -4.94
CA GLU A 50 -5.05 -3.50 -4.36
C GLU A 50 -5.02 -4.39 -3.09
N VAL A 51 -3.86 -4.51 -2.46
CA VAL A 51 -3.71 -5.21 -1.17
C VAL A 51 -3.85 -4.24 -0.02
N GLU A 52 -4.53 -4.66 1.04
CA GLU A 52 -4.56 -3.93 2.30
C GLU A 52 -3.19 -4.00 2.99
N VAL A 53 -2.65 -2.83 3.32
CA VAL A 53 -1.38 -2.67 4.03
C VAL A 53 -1.59 -1.97 5.36
N ILE A 54 -0.77 -2.37 6.33
CA ILE A 54 -0.66 -1.73 7.63
C ILE A 54 0.74 -1.12 7.71
N LEU A 55 0.77 0.19 7.94
CA LEU A 55 1.95 1.01 7.97
C LEU A 55 2.15 1.57 9.37
N GLU A 56 3.37 1.49 9.87
CA GLU A 56 3.74 2.11 11.13
C GLU A 56 4.91 3.05 10.92
N GLY A 57 4.81 4.26 11.46
CA GLY A 57 5.84 5.27 11.30
C GLY A 57 5.35 6.67 11.67
N ARG A 58 5.80 7.67 10.89
CA ARG A 58 5.55 9.09 11.15
C ARG A 58 4.96 9.77 9.93
N TYR A 59 3.93 10.58 10.17
CA TYR A 59 3.29 11.40 9.15
C TYR A 59 3.92 12.79 9.08
N GLN A 60 4.47 13.15 7.92
CA GLN A 60 5.08 14.45 7.64
C GLN A 60 4.06 15.35 6.96
N ARG A 61 3.38 16.21 7.74
CA ARG A 61 2.35 17.13 7.22
C ARG A 61 2.87 18.11 6.18
N THR A 62 4.13 18.54 6.27
CA THR A 62 4.73 19.53 5.34
C THR A 62 4.72 19.05 3.89
N ASN A 63 4.87 17.74 3.67
CA ASN A 63 4.97 17.14 2.33
C ASN A 63 3.83 16.13 2.06
N ASN A 64 2.83 16.06 2.95
CA ASN A 64 1.73 15.09 2.87
C ASN A 64 2.22 13.64 2.66
N THR A 65 3.35 13.29 3.28
CA THR A 65 4.04 12.00 3.10
C THR A 65 4.11 11.24 4.41
N PHE A 66 3.77 9.97 4.39
CA PHE A 66 3.94 9.06 5.50
C PHE A 66 5.25 8.29 5.35
N TYR A 67 6.16 8.48 6.30
CA TYR A 67 7.39 7.71 6.36
C TYR A 67 7.14 6.47 7.22
N ALA A 68 7.04 5.32 6.56
CA ALA A 68 6.85 4.03 7.20
C ALA A 68 8.20 3.46 7.64
N GLU A 69 8.27 3.10 8.93
CA GLU A 69 9.35 2.32 9.53
C GLU A 69 9.04 0.81 9.42
N THR A 70 7.76 0.45 9.45
CA THR A 70 7.27 -0.92 9.26
C THR A 70 6.17 -0.94 8.20
N LEU A 71 6.22 -1.92 7.30
CA LEU A 71 5.19 -2.18 6.30
C LEU A 71 4.78 -3.65 6.38
N LEU A 72 3.50 -3.88 6.65
CA LEU A 72 2.88 -5.21 6.70
C LEU A 72 1.80 -5.27 5.64
N ALA A 73 2.02 -6.05 4.58
CA ALA A 73 0.99 -6.34 3.60
C ALA A 73 0.14 -7.52 4.09
N LYS A 74 -1.18 -7.38 4.08
CA LYS A 74 -2.08 -8.51 4.32
C LYS A 74 -2.08 -9.41 3.09
N CYS A 75 -2.11 -10.72 3.28
CA CYS A 75 -2.27 -11.63 2.15
C CYS A 75 -3.68 -11.49 1.56
N PRO A 76 -3.85 -11.42 0.23
CA PRO A 76 -5.15 -11.32 -0.43
C PRO A 76 -5.99 -12.63 -0.38
N SER A 77 -5.64 -13.60 0.47
CA SER A 77 -6.24 -14.94 0.51
C SER A 77 -7.70 -15.01 1.00
N LYS A 78 -8.50 -13.97 0.76
CA LYS A 78 -9.94 -14.00 1.03
C LYS A 78 -10.86 -13.44 -0.05
N TYR A 79 -10.40 -13.15 -1.27
CA TYR A 79 -11.31 -12.92 -2.42
C TYR A 79 -10.72 -13.36 -3.77
N GLU A 80 -10.31 -14.63 -3.88
CA GLU A 80 -10.53 -15.36 -5.14
C GLU A 80 -11.93 -15.99 -5.02
N GLY A 81 -12.96 -15.19 -5.30
CA GLY A 81 -14.35 -15.62 -5.26
C GLY A 81 -15.16 -14.78 -6.22
N ALA A 82 -15.39 -15.36 -7.41
CA ALA A 82 -16.22 -14.85 -8.51
C ALA A 82 -15.60 -13.77 -9.42
N THR A 83 -14.54 -14.13 -10.16
CA THR A 83 -14.64 -13.94 -11.61
C THR A 83 -15.43 -15.11 -12.18
N ASP A 84 -16.75 -14.98 -12.30
CA ASP A 84 -17.49 -15.69 -13.34
C ASP A 84 -17.89 -14.65 -14.37
N GLN A 85 -17.04 -14.57 -15.40
CA GLN A 85 -17.41 -14.00 -16.68
C GLN A 85 -18.49 -14.92 -17.27
N GLU A 86 -19.75 -14.47 -17.32
CA GLU A 86 -20.73 -15.06 -18.24
C GLU A 86 -21.09 -14.04 -19.31
N ASN A 87 -20.41 -14.16 -20.44
CA ASN A 87 -20.87 -13.67 -21.73
C ASN A 87 -21.28 -14.89 -22.56
N LYS A 88 -22.59 -15.13 -22.70
CA LYS A 88 -23.19 -15.75 -23.89
C LYS A 88 -24.67 -15.45 -24.01
#